data_AF-J7F8D2-F1
#
_entry.id   AF-J7F8D2-F1
#
_cell.length_a   1.000
_cell.length_b   1.000
_cell.length_c   1.000
_cell.angle_alpha   90.00
_cell.angle_beta   90.00
_cell.angle_gamma   90.00
#
_symmetry.space_group_name_H-M   'P 1'
#
loop_
_entity.id
_entity.type
_entity.pdbx_description
1 polymer ?
#
loop_
_entity_poly.entity_id
_entity_poly.type
_entity_poly.pdbx_seq_one_letter_code
_entity_poly.pdbx_strand_id
1 'polypeptide(L)'
;MSNNNLVVKIAQPYASALLDLANSKKAIEQISQDMKLIEDILLQSAKLKYFLANPLKTIGAKKQVITATFGDQISENTLSFLMVLVDRKRIAMLDVIASKYLELAYEMESLTIANISTSIALNSDQENLLTDKIKAMTNAKEVKLVISVDPELIGGFTIQIGSKVIDTSIRGQLRQMASHLDVAAI
;
A
#
# COMPACT_ATOMS: atom_id res chain seq x y z
N MET A 1 8.77 -18.57 10.81
CA MET A 1 8.46 -17.79 9.59
C MET A 1 7.54 -18.51 8.58
N SER A 2 7.04 -19.73 8.84
CA SER A 2 6.23 -20.49 7.87
C SER A 2 4.73 -20.12 7.80
N ASN A 3 4.12 -19.67 8.91
CA ASN A 3 2.68 -19.33 8.95
C ASN A 3 2.31 -18.09 8.13
N ASN A 4 3.17 -17.07 8.06
CA ASN A 4 2.84 -15.83 7.34
C ASN A 4 2.71 -16.06 5.82
N ASN A 5 3.50 -16.98 5.26
CA ASN A 5 3.50 -17.27 3.84
C ASN A 5 2.24 -18.06 3.40
N LEU A 6 1.71 -18.92 4.28
CA LEU A 6 0.43 -19.61 4.07
C LEU A 6 -0.75 -18.64 4.10
N VAL A 7 -0.72 -17.68 5.03
CA VAL A 7 -1.75 -16.62 5.12
C VAL A 7 -1.76 -15.77 3.86
N VAL A 8 -0.58 -15.38 3.36
CA VAL A 8 -0.46 -14.62 2.10
C VAL A 8 -1.01 -15.41 0.91
N LYS A 9 -0.68 -16.71 0.78
CA LYS A 9 -1.21 -17.57 -0.30
C LYS A 9 -2.73 -17.72 -0.27
N ILE A 10 -3.35 -17.68 0.92
CA ILE A 10 -4.80 -17.76 1.08
C ILE A 10 -5.45 -16.39 0.84
N ALA A 11 -4.80 -15.30 1.25
CA ALA A 11 -5.28 -13.94 1.08
C ALA A 11 -5.30 -13.48 -0.39
N GLN A 12 -4.29 -13.89 -1.17
CA GLN A 12 -4.13 -13.49 -2.57
C GLN A 12 -5.36 -13.77 -3.46
N PRO A 13 -5.96 -14.98 -3.50
CA PRO A 13 -7.15 -15.22 -4.31
C PRO A 13 -8.38 -14.42 -3.86
N TYR A 14 -8.48 -14.05 -2.57
CA TYR A 14 -9.55 -13.15 -2.12
C TYR A 14 -9.34 -11.72 -2.56
N ALA A 15 -8.10 -11.23 -2.47
CA ALA A 15 -7.73 -9.91 -2.94
C ALA A 15 -7.97 -9.79 -4.46
N SER A 16 -7.58 -10.79 -5.25
CA SER A 16 -7.86 -10.85 -6.69
C SER A 16 -9.37 -10.88 -6.97
N ALA A 17 -10.14 -11.72 -6.27
CA ALA A 17 -11.59 -11.78 -6.47
C ALA A 17 -12.30 -10.45 -6.12
N LEU A 18 -11.83 -9.76 -5.08
CA LEU A 18 -12.34 -8.44 -4.73
C LEU A 18 -11.99 -7.40 -5.80
N LEU A 19 -10.77 -7.45 -6.35
CA LEU A 19 -10.34 -6.59 -7.46
C LEU A 19 -11.16 -6.83 -8.73
N ASP A 20 -11.43 -8.09 -9.08
CA ASP A 20 -12.27 -8.44 -10.22
C ASP A 20 -13.70 -7.91 -10.04
N LEU A 21 -14.25 -8.00 -8.82
CA LEU A 21 -15.54 -7.44 -8.47
C LEU A 21 -15.53 -5.91 -8.56
N ALA A 22 -14.48 -5.27 -8.02
CA ALA A 22 -14.30 -3.83 -8.05
C ALA A 22 -14.19 -3.31 -9.49
N ASN A 23 -13.45 -4.00 -10.35
CA ASN A 23 -13.31 -3.67 -11.76
C ASN A 23 -14.62 -3.85 -12.52
N SER A 24 -15.33 -4.97 -12.29
CA SER A 24 -16.64 -5.23 -12.92
C SER A 24 -17.68 -4.16 -12.59
N LYS A 25 -17.60 -3.59 -11.37
CA LYS A 25 -18.50 -2.53 -10.90
C LYS A 25 -17.96 -1.12 -11.11
N LYS A 26 -16.77 -0.96 -11.71
CA LYS A 26 -16.05 0.34 -11.85
C LYS A 26 -15.93 1.10 -10.52
N ALA A 27 -15.75 0.38 -9.42
CA ALA A 27 -15.71 0.93 -8.07
C ALA A 27 -14.33 0.70 -7.40
N ILE A 28 -13.27 0.57 -8.21
CA ILE A 28 -11.90 0.30 -7.73
C ILE A 28 -11.47 1.40 -6.76
N GLU A 29 -11.60 2.67 -7.15
CA GLU A 29 -11.19 3.81 -6.33
C GLU A 29 -11.93 3.85 -4.98
N GLN A 30 -13.25 3.63 -4.99
CA GLN A 30 -14.08 3.61 -3.78
C GLN A 30 -13.71 2.43 -2.86
N ILE A 31 -13.55 1.22 -3.40
CA ILE A 31 -13.16 0.04 -2.63
C ILE A 31 -11.73 0.16 -2.11
N SER A 32 -10.83 0.81 -2.86
CA SER A 32 -9.47 1.13 -2.40
C SER A 32 -9.44 2.11 -1.24
N GLN A 33 -10.30 3.13 -1.25
CA GLN A 33 -10.47 4.03 -0.11
C GLN A 33 -11.03 3.28 1.11
N ASP A 34 -12.07 2.45 0.92
CA ASP A 34 -12.65 1.63 1.98
C ASP A 34 -11.60 0.69 2.60
N MET A 35 -10.80 0.00 1.77
CA MET A 35 -9.77 -0.94 2.23
C MET A 35 -8.66 -0.24 3.00
N LYS A 36 -8.29 0.98 2.59
CA LYS A 36 -7.32 1.80 3.32
C LYS A 36 -7.86 2.23 4.69
N LEU A 37 -9.12 2.66 4.77
CA LEU A 37 -9.77 2.98 6.04
C LEU A 37 -9.82 1.76 6.98
N ILE A 38 -10.13 0.58 6.43
CA ILE A 38 -10.13 -0.67 7.20
C ILE A 38 -8.73 -0.97 7.74
N GLU A 39 -7.68 -0.84 6.91
CA GLU A 39 -6.29 -1.05 7.33
C GLU A 39 -5.90 -0.09 8.47
N ASP A 40 -6.19 1.21 8.32
CA ASP A 40 -5.89 2.23 9.33
C ASP A 40 -6.63 1.97 10.65
N ILE A 41 -7.90 1.61 10.61
CA ILE A 41 -8.70 1.28 11.81
C ILE A 41 -8.17 0.02 12.50
N LEU A 42 -7.77 -1.00 11.73
CA LEU A 42 -7.18 -2.22 12.28
C LEU A 42 -5.80 -1.98 12.92
N LEU A 43 -5.02 -1.05 12.37
CA LEU A 43 -3.74 -0.63 12.95
C LEU A 43 -3.94 0.17 14.25
N GLN A 44 -4.93 1.05 14.30
CA GLN A 44 -5.24 1.85 15.48
C GLN A 44 -5.87 1.03 16.61
N SER A 45 -6.64 -0.02 16.29
CA SER A 45 -7.38 -0.81 17.28
C SER A 45 -6.91 -2.27 17.35
N ALA A 46 -5.88 -2.51 18.15
CA ALA A 46 -5.43 -3.87 18.46
C ALA A 46 -6.56 -4.75 19.03
N LYS A 47 -7.47 -4.17 19.84
CA LYS A 47 -8.64 -4.89 20.39
C LYS A 47 -9.55 -5.43 19.28
N LEU A 48 -9.80 -4.64 18.23
CA LEU A 48 -10.60 -5.08 17.09
C LEU A 48 -9.91 -6.23 16.36
N LYS A 49 -8.60 -6.12 16.13
CA LYS A 49 -7.79 -7.18 15.52
C LYS A 49 -7.87 -8.49 16.31
N TYR A 50 -7.69 -8.44 17.64
CA TYR A 50 -7.81 -9.62 18.50
C TYR A 50 -9.23 -10.20 18.51
N PHE A 51 -10.27 -9.36 18.48
CA PHE A 51 -11.65 -9.80 18.42
C PHE A 51 -11.97 -10.54 17.11
N LEU A 52 -11.50 -10.02 15.98
CA LEU A 52 -11.67 -10.63 14.67
C LEU A 52 -10.88 -11.95 14.54
N ALA A 53 -9.67 -11.99 15.09
CA ALA A 53 -8.82 -13.19 15.14
C ALA A 53 -9.36 -14.29 16.06
N ASN A 54 -10.18 -13.95 17.07
CA ASN A 54 -10.67 -14.93 18.05
C ASN A 54 -11.72 -15.88 17.42
N PRO A 55 -11.43 -17.20 17.34
CA PRO A 55 -12.34 -18.18 16.74
C PRO A 55 -13.54 -18.54 17.63
N LEU A 56 -13.51 -18.20 18.93
CA LEU A 56 -14.56 -18.51 19.90
C LEU A 56 -15.78 -17.56 19.81
N LYS A 57 -15.65 -16.43 19.08
CA LYS A 57 -16.74 -15.47 18.91
C LYS A 57 -17.68 -15.92 17.78
N THR A 58 -18.98 -15.83 18.04
CA THR A 58 -20.02 -16.21 17.09
C THR A 58 -19.97 -15.33 15.83
N ILE A 59 -20.30 -15.94 14.69
CA ILE A 59 -20.34 -15.27 13.37
C ILE A 59 -21.26 -14.03 13.43
N GLY A 60 -22.41 -14.15 14.11
CA GLY A 60 -23.35 -13.03 14.30
C GLY A 60 -22.75 -11.84 15.06
N ALA A 61 -22.02 -12.09 16.16
CA ALA A 61 -21.37 -11.02 16.91
C ALA A 61 -20.29 -10.31 16.10
N LYS A 62 -19.54 -11.05 15.27
CA LYS A 62 -18.54 -10.47 14.36
C LYS A 62 -19.18 -9.60 13.28
N LYS A 63 -20.29 -10.06 12.68
CA LYS A 63 -21.04 -9.26 11.70
C LYS A 63 -21.56 -7.96 12.31
N GLN A 64 -22.16 -8.02 13.51
CA GLN A 64 -22.64 -6.82 14.19
C GLN A 64 -21.54 -5.81 14.48
N VAL A 65 -20.38 -6.25 14.96
CA VAL A 65 -19.25 -5.35 15.22
C VAL A 65 -18.74 -4.71 13.93
N ILE A 66 -18.64 -5.47 12.83
CA ILE A 66 -18.22 -4.94 11.54
C ILE A 66 -19.23 -3.91 11.02
N THR A 67 -20.53 -4.23 11.04
CA THR A 67 -21.56 -3.30 10.60
C THR A 67 -21.61 -2.05 11.47
N ALA A 68 -21.45 -2.18 12.79
CA ALA A 68 -21.43 -1.03 13.70
C ALA A 68 -20.16 -0.15 13.55
N THR A 69 -19.03 -0.73 13.15
CA THR A 69 -17.76 -0.01 13.02
C THR A 69 -17.60 0.63 11.64
N PHE A 70 -17.97 -0.11 10.59
CA PHE A 70 -17.68 0.26 9.21
C PHE A 70 -18.92 0.60 8.39
N GLY A 71 -20.13 0.23 8.83
CA GLY A 71 -21.35 0.27 8.02
C GLY A 71 -21.67 1.61 7.36
N ASP A 72 -21.36 2.72 8.02
CA ASP A 72 -21.62 4.07 7.51
C ASP A 72 -20.44 4.66 6.71
N GLN A 73 -19.27 4.01 6.72
CA GLN A 73 -18.02 4.54 6.15
C GLN A 73 -17.54 3.77 4.92
N ILE A 74 -18.12 2.60 4.63
CA ILE A 74 -17.70 1.75 3.51
C ILE A 74 -18.84 1.52 2.52
N SER A 75 -18.50 1.22 1.28
CA SER A 75 -19.48 0.83 0.26
C SER A 75 -20.14 -0.52 0.54
N GLU A 76 -21.36 -0.72 0.02
CA GLU A 76 -22.08 -2.01 0.12
C GLU A 76 -21.29 -3.19 -0.46
N ASN A 77 -20.43 -2.94 -1.44
CA ASN A 77 -19.57 -3.96 -2.05
C ASN A 77 -18.53 -4.44 -1.05
N THR A 78 -17.86 -3.50 -0.38
CA THR A 78 -16.86 -3.81 0.66
C THR A 78 -17.51 -4.47 1.86
N LEU A 79 -18.70 -4.01 2.26
CA LEU A 79 -19.48 -4.58 3.36
C LEU A 79 -19.90 -6.03 3.06
N SER A 80 -20.41 -6.28 1.86
CA SER A 80 -20.75 -7.65 1.40
C SER A 80 -19.53 -8.56 1.40
N PHE A 81 -18.37 -8.06 0.97
CA PHE A 81 -17.13 -8.83 1.01
C PHE A 81 -16.69 -9.17 2.44
N LEU A 82 -16.77 -8.20 3.37
CA LEU A 82 -16.52 -8.45 4.79
C LEU A 82 -17.46 -9.51 5.36
N MET A 83 -18.75 -9.49 5.00
CA MET A 83 -19.70 -10.53 5.42
C MET A 83 -19.29 -11.92 4.94
N VAL A 84 -18.87 -12.04 3.67
CA VAL A 84 -18.37 -13.30 3.10
C VAL A 84 -17.12 -13.79 3.85
N LEU A 85 -16.19 -12.90 4.19
CA LEU A 85 -15.01 -13.24 4.97
C LEU A 85 -15.36 -13.74 6.39
N VAL A 86 -16.38 -13.16 7.02
CA VAL A 86 -16.89 -13.62 8.31
C VAL A 86 -17.53 -15.00 8.19
N ASP A 87 -18.36 -15.23 7.17
CA ASP A 87 -19.02 -16.53 6.93
C ASP A 87 -18.02 -17.64 6.62
N ARG A 88 -16.96 -17.31 5.88
CA ARG A 88 -15.85 -18.24 5.58
C ARG A 88 -14.88 -18.42 6.76
N LYS A 89 -15.09 -17.75 7.90
CA LYS A 89 -14.18 -17.71 9.06
C LYS A 89 -12.77 -17.23 8.73
N ARG A 90 -12.60 -16.43 7.66
CA ARG A 90 -11.29 -15.91 7.19
C ARG A 90 -11.04 -14.45 7.54
N ILE A 91 -11.93 -13.83 8.32
CA ILE A 91 -11.82 -12.44 8.77
C ILE A 91 -10.55 -12.14 9.58
N ALA A 92 -9.90 -13.16 10.16
CA ALA A 92 -8.65 -13.00 10.88
C ALA A 92 -7.48 -12.54 9.99
N MET A 93 -7.58 -12.74 8.67
CA MET A 93 -6.56 -12.37 7.68
C MET A 93 -6.93 -11.08 6.93
N LEU A 94 -7.92 -10.33 7.43
CA LEU A 94 -8.44 -9.12 6.77
C LEU A 94 -7.35 -8.08 6.53
N ASP A 95 -6.40 -7.96 7.46
CA ASP A 95 -5.24 -7.06 7.33
C ASP A 95 -4.38 -7.43 6.11
N VAL A 96 -4.03 -8.71 5.97
CA VAL A 96 -3.24 -9.20 4.84
C VAL A 96 -4.01 -9.10 3.53
N ILE A 97 -5.32 -9.36 3.55
CA ILE A 97 -6.19 -9.25 2.37
C ILE A 97 -6.29 -7.79 1.91
N ALA A 98 -6.51 -6.85 2.83
CA ALA A 98 -6.60 -5.42 2.52
C ALA A 98 -5.30 -4.89 1.90
N SER A 99 -4.15 -5.21 2.52
CA SER A 99 -2.84 -4.83 2.02
C SER A 99 -2.57 -5.41 0.61
N LYS A 100 -2.88 -6.70 0.40
CA LYS A 100 -2.72 -7.34 -0.92
C LYS A 100 -3.68 -6.80 -1.97
N TYR A 101 -4.91 -6.46 -1.59
CA TYR A 101 -5.85 -5.82 -2.50
C TYR A 101 -5.33 -4.46 -2.95
N LEU A 102 -4.83 -3.62 -2.02
CA LEU A 102 -4.27 -2.31 -2.36
C LEU A 102 -3.09 -2.43 -3.31
N GLU A 103 -2.19 -3.39 -3.07
CA GLU A 103 -1.07 -3.69 -3.98
C GLU A 103 -1.56 -4.04 -5.40
N LEU A 104 -2.53 -4.95 -5.52
CA LEU A 104 -3.08 -5.35 -6.81
C LEU A 104 -3.89 -4.24 -7.50
N ALA A 105 -4.63 -3.44 -6.73
CA ALA A 105 -5.37 -2.30 -7.25
C ALA A 105 -4.42 -1.24 -7.83
N TYR A 106 -3.29 -0.99 -7.14
CA TYR A 106 -2.26 -0.09 -7.64
C TYR A 106 -1.57 -0.64 -8.90
N GLU A 107 -1.26 -1.93 -8.95
CA GLU A 107 -0.74 -2.55 -10.18
C GLU A 107 -1.73 -2.42 -11.34
N MET A 108 -3.02 -2.65 -11.09
CA MET A 108 -4.07 -2.62 -12.11
C MET A 108 -4.37 -1.22 -12.65
N GLU A 109 -4.39 -0.22 -11.78
CA GLU A 109 -4.53 1.19 -12.17
C GLU A 109 -3.26 1.73 -12.85
N SER A 110 -2.21 0.90 -12.99
CA SER A 110 -0.87 1.34 -13.38
C SER A 110 -0.40 2.51 -12.52
N LEU A 111 -0.79 2.48 -11.25
CA LEU A 111 -0.43 3.44 -10.21
C LEU A 111 0.99 3.12 -9.78
N THR A 112 1.92 3.87 -10.34
CA THR A 112 3.32 3.73 -9.98
C THR A 112 3.55 4.42 -8.64
N ILE A 113 3.84 3.66 -7.59
CA ILE A 113 4.26 4.21 -6.30
C ILE A 113 5.72 4.65 -6.43
N ALA A 114 5.94 5.95 -6.24
CA ALA A 114 7.27 6.53 -6.20
C ALA A 114 7.57 7.01 -4.77
N ASN A 115 8.45 6.30 -4.09
CA ASN A 115 8.97 6.72 -2.79
C ASN A 115 10.07 7.74 -3.03
N ILE A 116 9.85 8.99 -2.61
CA ILE A 116 10.83 10.06 -2.72
C ILE A 116 11.41 10.31 -1.34
N SER A 117 12.71 10.08 -1.18
CA SER A 117 13.44 10.56 0.00
C SER A 117 14.16 11.86 -0.34
N THR A 118 13.88 12.91 0.42
CA THR A 118 14.43 14.26 0.20
C THR A 118 14.97 14.83 1.50
N SER A 119 16.01 15.65 1.40
CA SER A 119 16.59 16.39 2.52
C SER A 119 15.73 17.56 3.00
N ILE A 120 14.84 18.05 2.14
CA ILE A 120 13.99 19.22 2.37
C ILE A 120 12.57 18.88 1.91
N ALA A 121 11.56 19.35 2.63
CA ALA A 121 10.17 19.26 2.18
C ALA A 121 10.02 19.90 0.79
N LEU A 122 9.38 19.19 -0.13
CA LEU A 122 9.12 19.66 -1.49
C LEU A 122 7.94 20.62 -1.49
N ASN A 123 7.98 21.65 -2.34
CA ASN A 123 6.81 22.49 -2.59
C ASN A 123 5.83 21.79 -3.54
N SER A 124 4.54 22.15 -3.47
CA SER A 124 3.48 21.58 -4.32
C SER A 124 3.79 21.66 -5.83
N ASP A 125 4.45 22.72 -6.27
CA ASP A 125 4.88 22.87 -7.67
C ASP A 125 5.96 21.85 -8.06
N GLN A 126 6.86 21.52 -7.14
CA GLN A 126 7.92 20.53 -7.35
C GLN A 126 7.35 19.11 -7.32
N GLU A 127 6.39 18.84 -6.44
CA GLU A 127 5.66 17.56 -6.39
C GLU A 127 4.91 17.29 -7.70
N ASN A 128 4.23 18.30 -8.24
CA ASN A 128 3.52 18.18 -9.53
C ASN A 128 4.50 17.94 -10.68
N LEU A 129 5.60 18.70 -10.76
CA LEU A 129 6.64 18.49 -11.78
C LEU A 129 7.29 17.11 -11.70
N LEU A 130 7.53 16.60 -10.48
CA LEU A 130 8.03 15.25 -10.25
C LEU A 130 7.02 14.20 -10.67
N THR A 131 5.75 14.38 -10.33
CA THR A 131 4.65 13.50 -10.73
C THR A 131 4.57 13.39 -12.24
N ASP A 132 4.59 14.51 -12.96
CA ASP A 132 4.52 14.52 -14.43
C ASP A 132 5.75 13.90 -15.08
N LYS A 133 6.95 14.16 -14.55
CA LYS A 133 8.18 13.50 -15.02
C LYS A 133 8.15 12.00 -14.79
N ILE A 134 7.71 11.55 -13.62
CA ILE A 134 7.62 10.13 -13.30
C ILE A 134 6.57 9.48 -14.20
N LYS A 135 5.39 10.09 -14.38
CA LYS A 135 4.35 9.62 -15.33
C LYS A 135 4.91 9.43 -16.72
N ALA A 136 5.65 10.42 -17.24
CA ALA A 136 6.28 10.35 -18.55
C ALA A 136 7.38 9.28 -18.64
N MET A 137 8.18 9.08 -17.58
CA MET A 137 9.26 8.08 -17.57
C MET A 137 8.77 6.65 -17.37
N THR A 138 7.69 6.44 -16.63
CA THR A 138 7.15 5.11 -16.32
C THR A 138 5.96 4.73 -17.19
N ASN A 139 5.52 5.62 -18.08
CA ASN A 139 4.33 5.46 -18.94
C ASN A 139 3.06 5.09 -18.13
N ALA A 140 3.03 5.54 -16.87
CA ALA A 140 2.03 5.18 -15.89
C ALA A 140 0.86 6.15 -15.97
N LYS A 141 -0.37 5.65 -15.91
CA LYS A 141 -1.59 6.50 -15.93
C LYS A 141 -1.63 7.43 -14.71
N GLU A 142 -1.16 6.95 -13.58
CA GLU A 142 -1.20 7.69 -12.34
C GLU A 142 0.02 7.35 -11.47
N VAL A 143 0.52 8.32 -10.69
CA VAL A 143 1.73 8.16 -9.87
C VAL A 143 1.39 8.63 -8.47
N LYS A 144 1.57 7.76 -7.49
CA LYS A 144 1.38 8.10 -6.08
C LYS A 144 2.73 8.37 -5.45
N LEU A 145 2.95 9.63 -5.09
CA LEU A 145 4.18 10.07 -4.41
C LEU A 145 4.06 9.77 -2.91
N VAL A 146 5.03 9.02 -2.38
CA VAL A 146 5.22 8.85 -0.93
C VAL A 146 6.50 9.59 -0.58
N ILE A 147 6.36 10.77 0.04
CA ILE A 147 7.50 11.64 0.35
C ILE A 147 7.95 11.37 1.78
N SER A 148 9.23 11.03 1.93
CA SER A 148 9.91 10.88 3.22
C SER A 148 11.01 11.94 3.32
N VAL A 149 11.02 12.70 4.41
CA VAL A 149 12.07 13.69 4.66
C VAL A 149 13.15 13.04 5.51
N ASP A 150 14.34 12.88 4.94
CA ASP A 150 15.49 12.32 5.63
C ASP A 150 16.62 13.37 5.68
N PRO A 151 16.86 13.98 6.85
CA PRO A 151 17.87 15.03 7.02
C PRO A 151 19.32 14.51 6.93
N GLU A 152 19.57 13.20 6.88
CA GLU A 152 20.91 12.65 6.64
C GLU A 152 21.38 12.81 5.18
N LEU A 153 20.46 13.13 4.26
CA LEU A 153 20.80 13.52 2.90
C LEU A 153 21.40 14.94 2.92
N ILE A 154 22.70 15.05 2.62
CA ILE A 154 23.43 16.33 2.53
C ILE A 154 22.93 17.21 1.36
N GLY A 155 22.12 16.65 0.47
CA GLY A 155 21.41 17.36 -0.60
C GLY A 155 21.03 16.43 -1.75
N GLY A 156 19.93 16.76 -2.44
CA GLY A 156 19.34 15.96 -3.53
C GLY A 156 18.15 15.11 -3.09
N PHE A 157 17.64 14.28 -3.99
CA PHE A 157 16.51 13.38 -3.76
C PHE A 157 16.78 11.98 -4.31
N THR A 158 16.23 10.96 -3.66
CA THR A 158 16.24 9.57 -4.18
C THR A 158 14.82 9.17 -4.49
N ILE A 159 14.56 8.75 -5.73
CA ILE A 159 13.25 8.23 -6.14
C ILE A 159 13.37 6.72 -6.27
N GLN A 160 12.61 5.99 -5.48
CA GLN A 160 12.44 4.55 -5.63
C GLN A 160 11.08 4.26 -6.23
N ILE A 161 11.08 3.65 -7.41
CA ILE A 161 9.91 3.28 -8.18
C ILE A 161 9.90 1.75 -8.31
N GLY A 162 9.16 1.06 -7.44
CA GLY A 162 9.19 -0.40 -7.37
C GLY A 162 10.62 -0.93 -7.18
N SER A 163 11.18 -1.55 -8.23
CA SER A 163 12.56 -2.07 -8.28
C SER A 163 13.60 -1.08 -8.83
N LYS A 164 13.19 0.06 -9.37
CA LYS A 164 14.08 1.05 -9.99
C LYS A 164 14.40 2.17 -9.00
N VAL A 165 15.66 2.27 -8.59
CA VAL A 165 16.14 3.35 -7.73
C VAL A 165 16.87 4.38 -8.61
N ILE A 166 16.40 5.62 -8.56
CA ILE A 166 17.04 6.78 -9.17
C ILE A 166 17.59 7.63 -8.01
N ASP A 167 18.89 7.51 -7.79
CA ASP A 167 19.60 8.29 -6.78
C ASP A 167 20.24 9.53 -7.44
N THR A 168 19.71 10.72 -7.14
CA THR A 168 20.32 12.00 -7.53
C THR A 168 20.90 12.74 -6.32
N SER A 169 21.19 12.03 -5.22
CA SER A 169 21.81 12.61 -4.04
C SER A 169 23.27 13.01 -4.31
N ILE A 170 23.68 14.14 -3.73
CA ILE A 170 25.07 14.63 -3.80
C ILE A 170 26.02 13.61 -3.15
N ARG A 171 25.55 12.89 -2.12
CA ARG A 171 26.27 11.78 -1.48
C ARG A 171 26.55 10.65 -2.47
N GLY A 172 25.56 10.27 -3.29
CA GLY A 172 25.71 9.26 -4.33
C GLY A 172 26.74 9.66 -5.38
N GLN A 173 26.71 10.91 -5.85
CA GLN A 173 27.68 11.44 -6.80
C GLN A 173 29.11 11.49 -6.24
N LEU A 174 29.28 11.96 -5.00
CA LEU A 174 30.59 11.97 -4.32
C LEU A 174 31.13 10.55 -4.10
N ARG A 175 30.27 9.58 -3.76
CA ARG A 175 30.69 8.17 -3.59
C ARG A 175 31.10 7.54 -4.93
N GLN A 176 30.41 7.85 -6.02
CA GLN A 176 30.82 7.43 -7.36
C GLN A 176 32.17 8.04 -7.74
N MET A 177 32.36 9.34 -7.52
CA MET A 177 33.64 10.00 -7.76
C MET A 177 34.77 9.42 -6.91
N ALA A 178 34.54 9.17 -5.62
CA ALA A 178 35.51 8.51 -4.75
C ALA A 178 35.86 7.09 -5.25
N SER A 179 34.87 6.32 -5.71
CA SER A 179 35.12 4.99 -6.26
C SER A 179 35.95 5.00 -7.55
N HIS A 180 35.89 6.07 -8.34
CA HIS A 180 36.76 6.24 -9.51
C HIS A 180 38.19 6.67 -9.16
N LEU A 181 38.40 7.24 -7.97
CA LEU A 181 39.72 7.64 -7.49
C LEU A 181 40.45 6.51 -6.76
N ASP A 182 39.72 5.53 -6.21
CA ASP A 182 40.29 4.40 -5.44
C ASP A 182 40.80 3.23 -6.32
N VAL A 183 40.60 3.29 -7.65
CA VAL A 183 41.09 2.26 -8.61
C VAL A 183 42.56 2.50 -9.04
N ALA A 184 43.22 3.53 -8.51
CA ALA A 184 44.62 3.87 -8.84
C ALA A 184 45.67 3.36 -7.82
N ALA A 185 45.30 2.42 -6.94
CA ALA A 185 46.22 1.81 -5.98
C ALA A 185 46.25 0.28 -6.12
N ILE A 186 46.76 -0.22 -7.26
CA ILE A 186 47.35 -1.56 -7.40
C ILE A 186 48.68 -1.40 -8.13
#